data_AF-A0AAU1UZI9-F1
#
_entry.id   AF-A0AAU1UZI9-F1
#
_cell.length_a   1.000
_cell.length_b   1.000
_cell.length_c   1.000
_cell.angle_alpha   90.00
_cell.angle_beta   90.00
_cell.angle_gamma   90.00
#
_symmetry.space_group_name_H-M   'P 1'
#
loop_
_entity.id
_entity.type
_entity.pdbx_description
1 polymer ?
#
loop_
_entity_poly.entity_id
_entity_poly.type
_entity_poly.pdbx_seq_one_letter_code
_entity_poly.pdbx_strand_id
1 'polypeptide(L)'
;MGIPQEDRLDYMCRQDMNAIENAVSDVRTAMENVEKMMPKTWIGKKADNWRADHEGRMKRLKTLFDSFPAEENHLVEKARQDQAKMDRKMHGGG
;
A
#
# COMPACT_ATOMS: atom_id res chain seq x y z
N MET A 1 2.81 17.86 26.71
CA MET A 1 3.66 18.42 25.65
C MET A 1 3.25 17.78 24.34
N GLY A 2 2.76 18.56 23.39
CA GLY A 2 2.25 18.06 22.12
C GLY A 2 3.37 17.69 21.16
N ILE A 3 3.14 16.67 20.33
CA ILE A 3 4.05 16.24 19.28
C ILE A 3 4.28 17.43 18.33
N PRO A 4 5.54 17.79 18.00
CA PRO A 4 5.86 18.80 17.00
C PRO A 4 5.09 18.56 15.69
N GLN A 5 4.69 19.62 14.98
CA GLN A 5 3.94 19.47 13.72
C GLN A 5 4.69 18.65 12.66
N GLU A 6 6.03 18.63 12.72
CA GLU A 6 6.90 17.78 11.89
C GLU A 6 6.66 16.29 12.12
N ASP A 7 6.74 15.88 13.38
CA ASP A 7 6.51 14.50 13.78
C ASP A 7 5.06 14.07 13.53
N ARG A 8 4.11 15.01 13.50
CA ARG A 8 2.69 14.71 13.28
C ARG A 8 2.39 14.30 11.83
N LEU A 9 3.00 14.95 10.83
CA LEU A 9 2.77 14.61 9.41
C LEU A 9 3.44 13.28 9.06
N ASP A 10 4.69 13.06 9.50
CA ASP A 10 5.38 11.77 9.34
C ASP A 10 4.61 10.64 10.03
N TYR A 11 4.09 10.88 11.25
CA TYR A 11 3.24 9.93 11.97
C TYR A 11 1.93 9.60 11.24
N MET A 12 1.22 10.61 10.72
CA MET A 12 -0.04 10.40 9.99
C MET A 12 0.20 9.63 8.68
N CYS A 13 1.25 9.96 7.92
CA CYS A 13 1.62 9.19 6.73
C CYS A 13 1.90 7.73 7.05
N ARG A 14 2.69 7.43 8.09
CA ARG A 14 2.95 6.04 8.51
C ARG A 14 1.70 5.32 8.97
N GLN A 15 0.77 6.01 9.63
CA GLN A 15 -0.49 5.44 10.06
C GLN A 15 -1.38 5.04 8.87
N ASP A 16 -1.52 5.93 7.88
CA ASP A 16 -2.28 5.66 6.66
C ASP A 16 -1.66 4.50 5.86
N MET A 17 -0.33 4.43 5.83
CA MET A 17 0.39 3.34 5.15
C MET A 17 0.23 2.00 5.84
N ASN A 18 0.29 1.96 7.18
CA ASN A 18 -0.05 0.75 7.93
C ASN A 18 -1.49 0.29 7.66
N ALA A 19 -2.44 1.21 7.47
CA ALA A 19 -3.82 0.86 7.12
C ALA A 19 -3.89 0.24 5.71
N ILE A 20 -3.13 0.77 4.75
CA ILE A 20 -3.02 0.21 3.40
C ILE A 20 -2.38 -1.18 3.45
N GLU A 21 -1.29 -1.38 4.20
CA GLU A 21 -0.64 -2.69 4.34
C GLU A 21 -1.58 -3.74 4.93
N ASN A 22 -2.36 -3.37 5.94
CA ASN A 22 -3.39 -4.25 6.52
C ASN A 22 -4.45 -4.63 5.48
N ALA A 23 -4.98 -3.66 4.74
CA ALA A 23 -5.95 -3.92 3.68
C ALA A 23 -5.37 -4.83 2.57
N VAL A 24 -4.10 -4.64 2.21
CA VAL A 24 -3.37 -5.52 1.28
C VAL A 24 -3.27 -6.95 1.82
N SER A 25 -2.98 -7.11 3.11
CA SER A 25 -2.91 -8.41 3.79
C SER A 25 -4.26 -9.13 3.80
N ASP A 26 -5.34 -8.40 4.09
CA ASP A 26 -6.72 -8.94 4.07
C ASP A 26 -7.11 -9.43 2.68
N VAL A 27 -6.79 -8.66 1.64
CA VAL A 27 -7.03 -9.06 0.25
C VAL A 27 -6.24 -10.32 -0.10
N ARG A 28 -4.95 -10.41 0.26
CA ARG A 28 -4.14 -11.62 0.03
C ARG A 28 -4.76 -12.85 0.71
N THR A 29 -5.20 -12.69 1.95
CA THR A 29 -5.84 -13.76 2.73
C THR A 29 -7.14 -14.22 2.10
N ALA A 30 -8.00 -13.29 1.67
CA ALA A 30 -9.25 -13.60 0.98
C ALA A 30 -8.99 -14.40 -0.32
N MET A 31 -7.94 -14.06 -1.06
CA MET A 31 -7.57 -14.76 -2.29
C MET A 31 -7.06 -16.18 -2.04
N GLU A 32 -6.21 -16.40 -1.04
CA GLU A 32 -5.80 -17.75 -0.64
C GLU A 32 -7.00 -18.62 -0.24
N ASN A 33 -8.00 -18.02 0.40
CA ASN A 33 -9.21 -18.74 0.79
C ASN A 33 -10.03 -19.16 -0.44
N VAL A 34 -10.09 -18.34 -1.50
CA VAL A 34 -10.71 -18.73 -2.77
C VAL A 34 -10.00 -19.94 -3.35
N GLU A 35 -8.67 -19.96 -3.41
CA GLU A 35 -7.90 -21.11 -3.91
C GLU A 35 -8.16 -22.38 -3.07
N LYS A 36 -8.21 -22.26 -1.73
CA LYS A 36 -8.51 -23.39 -0.83
C LYS A 36 -9.93 -23.94 -1.02
N MET A 37 -10.89 -23.08 -1.37
CA MET A 37 -12.28 -23.48 -1.62
C MET A 37 -12.47 -24.14 -2.99
N MET A 38 -11.49 -24.06 -3.89
CA MET A 38 -11.59 -24.71 -5.18
C MET A 38 -11.57 -26.24 -5.02
N PRO A 39 -12.58 -26.96 -5.55
CA PRO A 39 -12.58 -28.41 -5.52
C PRO A 39 -11.32 -28.95 -6.22
N LYS A 40 -10.58 -29.85 -5.56
CA LYS A 40 -9.42 -30.53 -6.18
C LYS A 40 -9.78 -31.33 -7.43
N THR A 41 -11.07 -31.60 -7.62
CA THR A 41 -11.66 -32.30 -8.76
C THR A 41 -12.05 -31.39 -9.91
N TRP A 42 -11.97 -30.06 -9.75
CA TRP A 42 -12.21 -29.14 -10.85
C TRP A 42 -11.00 -29.13 -11.79
N ILE A 43 -11.08 -29.94 -12.84
CA ILE A 43 -10.00 -30.21 -13.78
C ILE A 43 -10.45 -30.01 -15.22
N GLY A 44 -9.48 -29.82 -16.12
CA GLY A 44 -9.68 -29.64 -17.55
C GLY A 44 -9.69 -28.18 -17.99
N LYS A 45 -9.84 -27.95 -19.29
CA LYS A 45 -9.57 -26.66 -19.95
C LYS A 45 -10.25 -25.44 -19.30
N LYS A 46 -11.45 -25.58 -18.75
CA LYS A 46 -12.14 -24.48 -18.05
C LYS A 46 -11.48 -24.13 -16.73
N ALA A 47 -11.03 -25.12 -15.97
CA ALA A 47 -10.29 -24.92 -14.73
C ALA A 47 -8.93 -24.30 -15.01
N ASP A 48 -8.24 -24.76 -16.05
CA ASP A 48 -6.94 -24.22 -16.47
C ASP A 48 -7.05 -22.75 -16.90
N ASN A 49 -8.06 -22.41 -17.70
CA ASN A 49 -8.33 -21.03 -18.10
C ASN A 49 -8.62 -20.12 -16.89
N TRP A 50 -9.46 -20.59 -15.97
CA TRP A 50 -9.73 -19.82 -14.75
C TRP A 50 -8.47 -19.62 -13.92
N ARG A 51 -7.63 -20.66 -13.78
CA ARG A 51 -6.37 -20.56 -13.02
C ARG A 51 -5.43 -19.55 -13.66
N ALA A 52 -5.25 -19.60 -14.98
CA ALA A 52 -4.45 -18.62 -15.71
C ALA A 52 -4.97 -17.18 -15.53
N ASP A 53 -6.29 -16.99 -15.64
CA ASP A 53 -6.91 -15.67 -15.42
C ASP A 53 -6.81 -15.21 -13.96
N HIS A 54 -6.89 -16.14 -13.01
CA HIS A 54 -6.70 -15.88 -11.58
C HIS A 54 -5.27 -15.44 -11.30
N GLU A 55 -4.28 -16.22 -11.72
CA GLU A 55 -2.85 -15.90 -11.59
C GLU A 55 -2.50 -14.56 -12.27
N GLY A 56 -3.06 -14.30 -13.45
CA GLY A 56 -2.88 -13.04 -14.16
C GLY A 56 -3.42 -11.83 -13.38
N ARG A 57 -4.60 -11.95 -12.78
CA ARG A 57 -5.18 -10.92 -11.90
C ARG A 57 -4.36 -10.76 -10.63
N MET A 58 -3.91 -11.86 -10.02
CA MET A 58 -3.06 -11.85 -8.83
C MET A 58 -1.72 -11.16 -9.07
N LYS A 59 -1.11 -11.39 -10.23
CA LYS A 59 0.14 -10.73 -10.61
C LYS A 59 -0.05 -9.21 -10.74
N ARG A 60 -1.13 -8.76 -11.41
CA ARG A 60 -1.45 -7.33 -11.53
C ARG A 60 -1.69 -6.68 -10.18
N LEU A 61 -2.43 -7.37 -9.31
CA LEU A 61 -2.72 -6.90 -7.97
C LEU A 61 -1.45 -6.79 -7.12
N LYS A 62 -0.57 -7.79 -7.20
CA LYS A 62 0.75 -7.75 -6.57
C LYS A 62 1.56 -6.55 -7.05
N THR A 63 1.62 -6.32 -8.36
CA THR A 63 2.32 -5.14 -8.91
C THR A 63 1.75 -3.82 -8.41
N LEU A 64 0.42 -3.72 -8.25
CA LEU A 64 -0.20 -2.55 -7.64
C LEU A 64 0.25 -2.38 -6.18
N PHE A 65 0.22 -3.45 -5.39
CA PHE A 65 0.65 -3.42 -3.98
C PHE A 65 2.13 -3.08 -3.84
N ASP A 66 2.99 -3.61 -4.71
CA ASP A 66 4.42 -3.31 -4.72
C ASP A 66 4.72 -1.84 -5.09
N SER A 67 3.75 -1.10 -5.66
CA SER A 67 3.91 0.33 -5.95
C SER A 67 3.69 1.25 -4.75
N PHE A 68 2.94 0.80 -3.74
CA PHE A 68 2.60 1.63 -2.58
C PHE A 68 3.80 2.04 -1.72
N PRO A 69 4.80 1.18 -1.43
CA PRO A 69 5.99 1.61 -0.68
C PRO A 69 6.83 2.67 -1.40
N ALA A 70 6.86 2.64 -2.74
CA ALA A 70 7.55 3.66 -3.52
C ALA A 70 6.83 5.01 -3.44
N GLU A 71 5.50 4.98 -3.54
CA GLU A 71 4.66 6.18 -3.40
C GLU A 71 4.69 6.73 -1.96
N GLU A 72 4.73 5.87 -0.94
CA GLU A 72 4.93 6.25 0.46
C GLU A 72 6.19 7.06 0.65
N ASN A 73 7.33 6.53 0.20
CA ASN A 73 8.61 7.21 0.33
C ASN A 73 8.59 8.58 -0.37
N HIS A 74 7.94 8.65 -1.53
CA HIS A 74 7.77 9.91 -2.25
C HIS A 74 6.90 10.91 -1.48
N LEU A 75 5.77 10.47 -0.90
CA LEU A 75 4.88 11.32 -0.11
C LEU A 75 5.53 11.80 1.19
N VAL A 76 6.26 10.93 1.90
CA VAL A 76 7.00 11.28 3.11
C VAL A 76 8.09 12.30 2.79
N GLU A 77 8.86 12.10 1.73
CA GLU A 77 9.89 13.05 1.31
C GLU A 77 9.30 14.40 0.91
N LYS A 78 8.18 14.39 0.18
CA LYS A 78 7.45 15.62 -0.17
C LYS A 78 6.97 16.36 1.07
N ALA A 79 6.39 15.65 2.05
CA ALA A 79 5.93 16.24 3.30
C ALA A 79 7.09 16.91 4.06
N ARG A 80 8.26 16.24 4.13
CA ARG A 80 9.49 16.81 4.73
C ARG A 80 9.95 18.08 4.03
N GLN A 81 9.94 18.10 2.70
CA GLN A 81 10.35 19.27 1.92
C GLN A 81 9.38 20.45 2.08
N ASP A 82 8.07 20.19 2.05
CA ASP A 82 7.05 21.22 2.25
C ASP A 82 7.17 21.84 3.65
N GLN A 83 7.52 21.04 4.65
CA GLN A 83 7.74 21.52 6.00
C GLN A 83 8.99 22.37 6.14
N ALA A 84 10.14 21.90 5.63
CA ALA A 84 11.38 22.69 5.60
C ALA A 84 11.19 24.04 4.89
N LYS A 85 10.31 24.11 3.88
CA LYS A 85 9.95 25.34 3.19
C LYS A 85 9.09 26.28 4.05
N MET A 86 8.17 25.74 4.85
CA MET A 86 7.38 26.51 5.81
C MET A 86 8.26 27.09 6.92
N ASP A 87 9.18 26.31 7.47
CA ASP A 87 10.07 26.76 8.54
C ASP A 87 11.05 27.83 8.07
N ARG A 88 11.60 27.69 6.86
CA ARG A 88 12.40 28.75 6.23
C ARG A 88 11.63 30.05 6.06
N LYS A 89 10.34 30.00 5.72
CA LYS A 89 9.50 31.21 5.62
C LYS A 89 9.23 31.84 6.98
N MET A 90 9.08 31.05 8.04
CA MET A 90 8.85 31.57 9.40
C MET A 90 10.11 32.11 10.07
N HIS A 91 11.31 31.64 9.69
CA HIS A 91 12.58 32.08 10.28
C HIS A 91 13.42 33.04 9.41
N GLY A 92 13.03 33.29 8.16
CA GLY A 92 13.72 34.18 7.23
C GLY A 92 13.19 35.62 7.15
N GLY A 93 12.19 35.99 7.97
CA GLY A 93 11.65 37.35 8.03
C GLY A 93 12.21 38.14 9.21
N GLY A 94 13.44 38.65 9.06
CA GLY A 94 14.05 39.64 9.95
C GLY A 94 14.52 40.84 9.13
#